data_AF-A0A525J469-F1
#
_entry.id   AF-A0A525J469-F1
#
_cell.length_a   1.000
_cell.length_b   1.000
_cell.length_c   1.000
_cell.angle_alpha   90.00
_cell.angle_beta   90.00
_cell.angle_gamma   90.00
#
_symmetry.space_group_name_H-M   'P 1'
#
loop_
_entity.id
_entity.type
_entity.pdbx_description
1 polymer ?
#
loop_
_entity_poly.entity_id
_entity_poly.type
_entity_poly.pdbx_seq_one_letter_code
_entity_poly.pdbx_strand_id
1 'polypeptide(L)'
;MSDQQERAGFEALAQAGADDDAARALGRRLKAQPQAADLKALSALWIHGAVAAPERIPGLYDAVAEGYLGEPVGAPPVPTDARAEPDPIPQPFWPGLWTLLDEPPSGIEAVNLTTKTAALAGLVSPIVQTRIGKAALCYPDVPKAVAQGYPKHFSLDVLAKCPPGSLGATFHSLIVDNGFDLEVLDRAALGLDKLPPPLDYLNARILQCHDLWHIVAGYETTALHEVAISAFQLAQFGHHYSSMFLGMVLTRVAFERPEGGAIMLPVILSAWTHGRRTPPLLPVNWEGVWNKPLADVRVQLGVTPYASPFPADLFEQLSAAA
;
A
#
# COMPACT_ATOMS: atom_id res chain seq x y z
N MET A 1 17.07 4.97 26.53
CA MET A 1 15.94 5.90 26.77
C MET A 1 14.80 5.09 27.37
N SER A 2 13.90 5.69 28.15
CA SER A 2 12.66 4.97 28.48
C SER A 2 11.84 4.77 27.19
N ASP A 3 11.07 3.69 27.10
CA ASP A 3 10.18 3.42 25.96
C ASP A 3 9.27 4.62 25.68
N GLN A 4 8.77 5.27 26.73
CA GLN A 4 7.96 6.50 26.62
C GLN A 4 8.71 7.68 25.98
N GLN A 5 9.99 7.88 26.28
CA GLN A 5 10.80 8.94 25.65
C GLN A 5 11.06 8.65 24.17
N GLU A 6 11.22 7.39 23.82
CA GLU A 6 11.43 6.97 22.44
C GLU A 6 10.17 7.15 21.60
N ARG A 7 9.01 6.73 22.12
CA ARG A 7 7.69 6.98 21.52
C ARG A 7 7.44 8.47 21.35
N ALA A 8 7.67 9.30 22.38
CA ALA A 8 7.50 10.75 22.27
C ALA A 8 8.43 11.37 21.20
N GLY A 9 9.66 10.87 21.07
CA GLY A 9 10.57 11.29 20.00
C GLY A 9 10.05 10.91 18.61
N PHE A 10 9.49 9.71 18.45
CA PHE A 10 8.86 9.27 17.20
C PHE A 10 7.63 10.13 16.85
N GLU A 11 6.75 10.40 17.82
CA GLU A 11 5.58 11.26 17.64
C GLU A 11 5.99 12.66 17.16
N ALA A 12 7.04 13.23 17.76
CA ALA A 12 7.57 14.53 17.35
C ALA A 12 8.12 14.53 15.91
N LEU A 13 8.83 13.47 15.51
CA LEU A 13 9.32 13.31 14.14
C LEU A 13 8.15 13.22 13.13
N ALA A 14 7.14 12.41 13.43
CA ALA A 14 5.97 12.26 12.58
C ALA A 14 5.12 13.53 12.54
N GLN A 15 5.05 14.29 13.62
CA GLN A 15 4.36 15.58 13.65
C GLN A 15 5.10 16.64 12.82
N ALA A 16 6.43 16.62 12.80
CA ALA A 16 7.25 17.57 12.05
C ALA A 16 7.26 17.30 10.53
N GLY A 17 7.31 16.03 10.13
CA GLY A 17 7.46 15.66 8.73
C GLY A 17 8.83 16.05 8.15
N ALA A 18 8.96 15.97 6.83
CA ALA A 18 10.17 16.35 6.10
C ALA A 18 9.85 16.69 4.64
N ASP A 19 10.78 17.41 3.98
CA ASP A 19 10.71 17.65 2.54
C ASP A 19 11.29 16.49 1.72
N ASP A 20 11.18 16.58 0.40
CA ASP A 20 11.62 15.53 -0.53
C ASP A 20 13.14 15.37 -0.52
N ASP A 21 13.91 16.45 -0.29
CA ASP A 21 15.37 16.39 -0.25
C ASP A 21 15.87 15.66 1.00
N ALA A 22 15.25 15.93 2.15
CA ALA A 22 15.50 15.20 3.39
C ALA A 22 15.09 13.72 3.26
N ALA A 23 13.96 13.43 2.62
CA ALA A 23 13.49 12.08 2.34
C ALA A 23 14.48 11.31 1.43
N ARG A 24 15.00 11.97 0.39
CA ARG A 24 16.03 11.41 -0.49
C ARG A 24 17.34 11.16 0.23
N ALA A 25 17.79 12.10 1.06
CA ALA A 25 18.99 11.94 1.87
C ALA A 25 18.86 10.78 2.86
N LEU A 26 17.67 10.60 3.45
CA LEU A 26 17.36 9.48 4.34
C LEU A 26 17.43 8.13 3.62
N GLY A 27 16.86 8.03 2.41
CA GLY A 27 16.99 6.85 1.55
C GLY A 27 18.45 6.49 1.27
N ARG A 28 19.30 7.47 0.95
CA ARG A 28 20.75 7.26 0.72
C ARG A 28 21.46 6.72 1.97
N ARG A 29 21.18 7.27 3.15
CA ARG A 29 21.78 6.80 4.41
C ARG A 29 21.35 5.37 4.72
N LEU A 30 20.06 5.06 4.58
CA LEU A 30 19.53 3.72 4.80
C LEU A 30 20.13 2.67 3.85
N LYS A 31 20.50 3.07 2.63
CA LYS A 31 21.21 2.18 1.70
C LYS A 31 22.68 1.99 2.06
N ALA A 32 23.38 3.06 2.41
CA ALA A 32 24.82 3.04 2.63
C ALA A 32 25.21 2.47 4.00
N GLN A 33 24.52 2.91 5.06
CA GLN A 33 24.81 2.55 6.43
C GLN A 33 23.51 2.62 7.26
N PRO A 34 22.64 1.59 7.19
CA PRO A 34 21.35 1.62 7.87
C PRO A 34 21.54 1.72 9.39
N GLN A 35 20.88 2.72 9.99
CA GLN A 35 20.78 2.85 11.44
C GLN A 35 19.31 2.77 11.88
N ALA A 36 19.07 2.22 13.07
CA ALA A 36 17.73 2.13 13.65
C ALA A 36 17.06 3.52 13.75
N ALA A 37 17.82 4.57 14.05
CA ALA A 37 17.32 5.94 14.09
C ALA A 37 16.84 6.45 12.72
N ASP A 38 17.56 6.15 11.64
CA ASP A 38 17.13 6.50 10.28
C ASP A 38 15.86 5.72 9.89
N LEU A 39 15.74 4.45 10.30
CA LEU A 39 14.54 3.65 10.02
C LEU A 39 13.30 4.19 10.79
N LYS A 40 13.51 4.64 12.04
CA LYS A 40 12.49 5.34 12.83
C LYS A 40 12.10 6.67 12.19
N ALA A 41 13.06 7.46 11.71
CA ALA A 41 12.77 8.70 11.01
C ALA A 41 11.97 8.47 9.72
N LEU A 42 12.30 7.42 8.96
CA LEU A 42 11.59 7.10 7.72
C LEU A 42 10.15 6.63 7.98
N SER A 43 9.98 5.72 8.94
CA SER A 43 8.64 5.26 9.31
C SER A 43 7.79 6.38 9.90
N ALA A 44 8.37 7.28 10.70
CA ALA A 44 7.70 8.50 11.17
C ALA A 44 7.25 9.40 10.00
N LEU A 45 8.10 9.56 8.98
CA LEU A 45 7.78 10.33 7.77
C LEU A 45 6.67 9.69 6.93
N TRP A 46 6.59 8.36 6.87
CA TRP A 46 5.48 7.66 6.20
C TRP A 46 4.18 7.77 6.97
N ILE A 47 4.22 7.69 8.31
CA ILE A 47 3.05 8.00 9.16
C ILE A 47 2.60 9.45 8.92
N HIS A 48 3.52 10.42 8.89
CA HIS A 48 3.23 11.82 8.57
C HIS A 48 2.46 11.96 7.24
N GLY A 49 2.98 11.34 6.17
CA GLY A 49 2.29 11.34 4.87
C GLY A 49 0.89 10.75 4.97
N ALA A 50 0.71 9.64 5.69
CA ALA A 50 -0.57 8.95 5.81
C ALA A 50 -1.64 9.75 6.59
N VAL A 51 -1.24 10.51 7.61
CA VAL A 51 -2.22 11.07 8.59
C VAL A 51 -2.20 12.60 8.73
N ALA A 52 -1.23 13.28 8.12
CA ALA A 52 -1.11 14.75 8.18
C ALA A 52 -1.03 15.40 6.79
N ALA A 53 -0.39 14.76 5.82
CA ALA A 53 -0.12 15.36 4.51
C ALA A 53 -0.16 14.33 3.35
N PRO A 54 -1.33 13.75 3.03
CA PRO A 54 -1.48 12.71 2.00
C PRO A 54 -0.99 13.14 0.60
N GLU A 55 -1.12 14.41 0.24
CA GLU A 55 -0.58 14.99 -0.99
C GLU A 55 0.94 14.89 -1.11
N ARG A 56 1.67 14.74 0.00
CA ARG A 56 3.14 14.62 0.01
C ARG A 56 3.59 13.21 -0.30
N ILE A 57 2.73 12.20 -0.10
CA ILE A 57 3.08 10.77 -0.25
C ILE A 57 3.82 10.46 -1.56
N PRO A 58 3.33 10.87 -2.75
CA PRO A 58 4.00 10.52 -4.00
C PRO A 58 5.44 11.04 -4.08
N GLY A 59 5.65 12.30 -3.67
CA GLY A 59 6.97 12.95 -3.67
C GLY A 59 7.91 12.34 -2.63
N LEU A 60 7.40 12.05 -1.43
CA LEU A 60 8.18 11.42 -0.36
C LEU A 60 8.65 10.02 -0.76
N TYR A 61 7.76 9.19 -1.29
CA TYR A 61 8.14 7.83 -1.71
C TYR A 61 9.06 7.84 -2.94
N ASP A 62 8.82 8.72 -3.93
CA ASP A 62 9.73 8.89 -5.06
C ASP A 62 11.13 9.29 -4.58
N ALA A 63 11.22 10.28 -3.71
CA ALA A 63 12.48 10.73 -3.15
C ALA A 63 13.24 9.65 -2.37
N VAL A 64 12.54 8.89 -1.50
CA VAL A 64 13.15 7.78 -0.75
C VAL A 64 13.61 6.68 -1.70
N ALA A 65 12.80 6.31 -2.70
CA ALA A 65 13.15 5.33 -3.72
C ALA A 65 14.39 5.76 -4.51
N GLU A 66 14.44 7.01 -4.98
CA GLU A 66 15.61 7.58 -5.66
C GLU A 66 16.87 7.53 -4.80
N GLY A 67 16.74 7.92 -3.52
CA GLY A 67 17.85 7.91 -2.58
C GLY A 67 18.37 6.50 -2.29
N TYR A 68 17.47 5.54 -2.12
CA TYR A 68 17.80 4.18 -1.70
C TYR A 68 18.22 3.26 -2.86
N LEU A 69 17.52 3.34 -4.00
CA LEU A 69 17.78 2.51 -5.19
C LEU A 69 18.88 3.12 -6.06
N GLY A 70 19.12 4.43 -5.96
CA GLY A 70 20.19 5.12 -6.68
C GLY A 70 19.83 5.50 -8.12
N GLU A 71 18.58 5.31 -8.54
CA GLU A 71 18.08 5.69 -9.86
C GLU A 71 16.74 6.44 -9.77
N PRO A 72 16.41 7.30 -10.74
CA PRO A 72 15.09 7.91 -10.85
C PRO A 72 13.97 6.87 -10.92
N VAL A 73 12.83 7.15 -10.27
CA VAL A 73 11.63 6.29 -10.38
C VAL A 73 11.18 6.13 -11.84
N GLY A 74 11.46 7.10 -12.71
CA GLY A 74 11.25 6.97 -14.16
C GLY A 74 9.77 7.02 -14.57
N ALA A 75 8.94 7.71 -13.77
CA ALA A 75 7.54 7.97 -14.06
C ALA A 75 7.23 9.46 -13.91
N PRO A 76 6.23 10.01 -14.62
CA PRO A 76 5.79 11.39 -14.41
C PRO A 76 5.40 11.64 -12.94
N PRO A 77 5.69 12.82 -12.37
CA PRO A 77 5.25 13.18 -11.03
C PRO A 77 3.73 13.17 -10.91
N VAL A 78 3.21 12.76 -9.75
CA VAL A 78 1.79 12.92 -9.41
C VAL A 78 1.55 14.39 -9.03
N PRO A 79 0.67 15.13 -9.74
CA PRO A 79 0.50 16.58 -9.56
C PRO A 79 -0.39 16.92 -8.35
N THR A 80 0.06 16.54 -7.15
CA THR A 80 -0.59 16.92 -5.89
C THR A 80 -0.21 18.33 -5.45
N ASP A 81 -0.95 18.91 -4.50
CA ASP A 81 -0.59 20.18 -3.87
C ASP A 81 0.51 19.98 -2.80
N ALA A 82 1.71 19.61 -3.23
CA ALA A 82 2.82 19.25 -2.34
C ALA A 82 3.32 20.41 -1.44
N ARG A 83 2.73 21.60 -1.51
CA ARG A 83 3.03 22.77 -0.67
C ARG A 83 2.00 23.02 0.42
N ALA A 84 0.90 22.28 0.43
CA ALA A 84 -0.11 22.39 1.47
C ALA A 84 0.50 22.11 2.85
N GLU A 85 0.14 22.93 3.83
CA GLU A 85 0.61 22.76 5.21
C GLU A 85 0.06 21.44 5.79
N PRO A 86 0.87 20.65 6.51
CA PRO A 86 0.40 19.44 7.18
C PRO A 86 -0.65 19.76 8.25
N ASP A 87 -1.68 18.92 8.35
CA ASP A 87 -2.61 18.98 9.48
C ASP A 87 -1.95 18.44 10.76
N PRO A 88 -2.26 19.00 11.96
CA PRO A 88 -1.83 18.40 13.22
C PRO A 88 -2.34 16.96 13.37
N ILE A 89 -1.49 16.05 13.83
CA ILE A 89 -1.87 14.66 14.07
C ILE A 89 -2.72 14.63 15.35
N PRO A 90 -3.96 14.11 15.32
CA PRO A 90 -4.83 14.13 16.49
C PRO A 90 -4.23 13.37 17.67
N GLN A 91 -4.30 13.92 18.88
CA GLN A 91 -3.81 13.25 20.11
C GLN A 91 -4.35 11.82 20.29
N PRO A 92 -5.63 11.50 19.99
CA PRO A 92 -6.14 10.12 20.07
C PRO A 92 -5.48 9.13 19.10
N PHE A 93 -4.81 9.60 18.05
CA PHE A 93 -4.12 8.75 17.09
C PHE A 93 -2.98 7.96 17.74
N TRP A 94 -2.20 8.60 18.63
CA TRP A 94 -0.98 8.00 19.19
C TRP A 94 -1.27 6.78 20.06
N PRO A 95 -2.19 6.83 21.05
CA PRO A 95 -2.56 5.62 21.79
C PRO A 95 -3.08 4.50 20.90
N GLY A 96 -3.80 4.83 19.82
CA GLY A 96 -4.28 3.86 18.84
C GLY A 96 -3.15 3.17 18.07
N LEU A 97 -2.19 3.95 17.56
CA LEU A 97 -0.99 3.44 16.89
C LEU A 97 -0.18 2.54 17.81
N TRP A 98 0.09 3.00 19.04
CA TRP A 98 0.90 2.25 20.00
C TRP A 98 0.22 0.97 20.46
N THR A 99 -1.10 1.00 20.68
CA THR A 99 -1.87 -0.22 21.00
C THR A 99 -1.72 -1.26 19.90
N LEU A 100 -1.83 -0.85 18.63
CA LEU A 100 -1.67 -1.75 17.50
C LEU A 100 -0.25 -2.32 17.39
N LEU A 101 0.77 -1.50 17.66
CA LEU A 101 2.17 -1.93 17.60
C LEU A 101 2.53 -2.88 18.74
N ASP A 102 2.05 -2.63 19.95
CA ASP A 102 2.31 -3.43 21.16
C ASP A 102 1.60 -4.80 21.14
N GLU A 103 0.63 -5.00 20.26
CA GLU A 103 0.00 -6.30 20.10
C GLU A 103 1.02 -7.34 19.60
N PRO A 104 1.15 -8.49 20.29
CA PRO A 104 2.08 -9.52 19.86
C PRO A 104 1.69 -9.98 18.45
N PRO A 105 2.67 -10.41 17.62
CA PRO A 105 2.41 -11.10 16.36
C PRO A 105 1.83 -12.49 16.65
N SER A 106 0.61 -12.56 17.19
CA SER A 106 -0.09 -13.80 17.48
C SER A 106 -0.70 -14.32 16.19
N GLY A 107 0.02 -15.18 15.45
CA GLY A 107 -0.48 -15.92 14.28
C GLY A 107 -1.60 -15.20 13.52
N ILE A 108 -1.35 -13.93 13.18
CA ILE A 108 -2.42 -12.97 12.91
C ILE A 108 -3.05 -13.40 11.60
N GLU A 109 -4.31 -13.86 11.64
CA GLU A 109 -5.15 -13.89 10.45
C GLU A 109 -5.07 -12.50 9.83
N ALA A 110 -4.55 -12.38 8.61
CA ALA A 110 -4.27 -11.11 7.94
C ALA A 110 -5.47 -10.12 8.04
N VAL A 111 -6.69 -10.66 8.05
CA VAL A 111 -7.97 -9.97 8.27
C VAL A 111 -8.01 -9.12 9.55
N ASN A 112 -7.45 -9.59 10.67
CA ASN A 112 -7.45 -8.88 11.94
C ASN A 112 -6.53 -7.64 11.90
N LEU A 113 -5.33 -7.77 11.31
CA LEU A 113 -4.44 -6.64 11.09
C LEU A 113 -5.06 -5.61 10.15
N THR A 114 -5.71 -6.07 9.08
CA THR A 114 -6.43 -5.21 8.13
C THR A 114 -7.53 -4.42 8.81
N THR A 115 -8.37 -5.08 9.60
CA THR A 115 -9.48 -4.43 10.31
C THR A 115 -8.97 -3.38 11.30
N LYS A 116 -7.92 -3.69 12.08
CA LYS A 116 -7.35 -2.75 13.06
C LYS A 116 -6.62 -1.58 12.41
N THR A 117 -5.90 -1.80 11.32
CA THR A 117 -5.25 -0.73 10.56
C THR A 117 -6.30 0.20 9.93
N ALA A 118 -7.41 -0.36 9.42
CA ALA A 118 -8.54 0.43 8.93
C ALA A 118 -9.22 1.24 10.06
N ALA A 119 -9.35 0.69 11.27
CA ALA A 119 -9.86 1.42 12.42
C ALA A 119 -8.97 2.61 12.81
N LEU A 120 -7.65 2.46 12.71
CA LEU A 120 -6.69 3.55 12.95
C LEU A 120 -6.85 4.70 11.93
N ALA A 121 -7.20 4.40 10.68
CA ALA A 121 -7.54 5.42 9.68
C ALA A 121 -8.76 6.25 10.07
N GLY A 122 -9.68 5.70 10.88
CA GLY A 122 -10.81 6.45 11.45
C GLY A 122 -10.42 7.53 12.46
N LEU A 123 -9.17 7.52 12.95
CA LEU A 123 -8.65 8.51 13.90
C LEU A 123 -7.97 9.71 13.23
N VAL A 124 -7.89 9.75 11.89
CA VAL A 124 -7.37 10.92 11.15
C VAL A 124 -8.39 12.07 11.15
N SER A 125 -7.91 13.31 11.01
CA SER A 125 -8.79 14.48 11.04
C SER A 125 -9.76 14.50 9.84
N PRO A 126 -10.97 15.07 9.97
CA PRO A 126 -11.91 15.21 8.83
C PRO A 126 -11.33 16.00 7.64
N ILE A 127 -10.41 16.94 7.92
CA ILE A 127 -9.70 17.70 6.89
C ILE A 127 -8.78 16.76 6.09
N VAL A 128 -8.02 15.92 6.79
CA VAL A 128 -7.16 14.91 6.16
C VAL A 128 -7.98 13.90 5.36
N GLN A 129 -9.13 13.45 5.86
CA GLN A 129 -10.04 12.57 5.10
C GLN A 129 -10.42 13.18 3.74
N THR A 130 -10.72 14.49 3.71
CA THR A 130 -11.01 15.22 2.48
C THR A 130 -9.77 15.32 1.57
N ARG A 131 -8.59 15.58 2.16
CA ARG A 131 -7.32 15.70 1.42
C ARG A 131 -6.88 14.37 0.81
N ILE A 132 -7.13 13.24 1.48
CA ILE A 132 -6.87 11.89 0.95
C ILE A 132 -7.60 11.70 -0.39
N GLY A 133 -8.91 12.01 -0.43
CA GLY A 133 -9.69 11.91 -1.66
C GLY A 133 -9.17 12.82 -2.77
N LYS A 134 -8.81 14.06 -2.44
CA LYS A 134 -8.21 15.01 -3.39
C LYS A 134 -6.86 14.52 -3.94
N ALA A 135 -5.98 14.01 -3.06
CA ALA A 135 -4.68 13.49 -3.46
C ALA A 135 -4.82 12.25 -4.36
N ALA A 136 -5.76 11.35 -4.06
CA ALA A 136 -6.03 10.18 -4.88
C ALA A 136 -6.49 10.57 -6.31
N LEU A 137 -7.30 11.62 -6.46
CA LEU A 137 -7.71 12.14 -7.78
C LEU A 137 -6.55 12.69 -8.62
N CYS A 138 -5.40 13.00 -8.02
CA CYS A 138 -4.22 13.43 -8.76
C CYS A 138 -3.50 12.25 -9.44
N TYR A 139 -3.76 11.00 -9.04
CA TYR A 139 -3.11 9.84 -9.65
C TYR A 139 -3.63 9.57 -11.08
N PRO A 140 -2.76 9.09 -11.98
CA PRO A 140 -3.13 8.83 -13.37
C PRO A 140 -4.37 7.95 -13.50
N ASP A 141 -5.32 8.38 -14.34
CA ASP A 141 -6.60 7.71 -14.63
C ASP A 141 -7.52 7.43 -13.44
N VAL A 142 -7.21 7.84 -12.20
CA VAL A 142 -8.14 7.73 -11.07
C VAL A 142 -9.44 8.51 -11.32
N PRO A 143 -9.44 9.78 -11.77
CA PRO A 143 -10.68 10.48 -12.09
C PRO A 143 -11.52 9.78 -13.15
N LYS A 144 -10.86 9.18 -14.16
CA LYS A 144 -11.51 8.42 -15.23
C LYS A 144 -12.13 7.13 -14.69
N ALA A 145 -11.45 6.43 -13.78
CA ALA A 145 -11.97 5.23 -13.14
C ALA A 145 -13.21 5.58 -12.29
N VAL A 146 -13.12 6.61 -11.44
CA VAL A 146 -14.23 7.09 -10.61
C VAL A 146 -15.46 7.47 -11.46
N ALA A 147 -15.23 8.08 -12.63
CA ALA A 147 -16.30 8.44 -13.56
C ALA A 147 -17.04 7.24 -14.17
N GLN A 148 -16.53 6.00 -14.05
CA GLN A 148 -17.24 4.78 -14.47
C GLN A 148 -18.42 4.44 -13.54
N GLY A 149 -18.49 5.06 -12.35
CA GLY A 149 -19.52 4.82 -11.35
C GLY A 149 -19.19 3.64 -10.42
N TYR A 150 -20.00 3.48 -9.38
CA TYR A 150 -19.74 2.51 -8.32
C TYR A 150 -19.59 1.07 -8.89
N PRO A 151 -18.53 0.33 -8.54
CA PRO A 151 -18.20 -0.92 -9.22
C PRO A 151 -19.21 -2.03 -8.89
N LYS A 152 -19.72 -2.69 -9.94
CA LYS A 152 -20.56 -3.88 -9.80
C LYS A 152 -19.70 -5.07 -9.37
N HIS A 153 -20.24 -5.94 -8.52
CA HIS A 153 -19.56 -7.17 -8.08
C HIS A 153 -19.14 -8.05 -9.25
N PHE A 154 -18.00 -8.71 -9.10
CA PHE A 154 -17.63 -9.83 -9.97
C PHE A 154 -18.47 -11.06 -9.62
N SER A 155 -18.53 -12.03 -10.53
CA SER A 155 -19.32 -13.24 -10.37
C SER A 155 -18.42 -14.46 -10.48
N LEU A 156 -18.37 -15.28 -9.43
CA LEU A 156 -17.66 -16.57 -9.46
C LEU A 156 -18.17 -17.45 -10.60
N ASP A 157 -19.49 -17.46 -10.86
CA ASP A 157 -20.08 -18.23 -11.97
C ASP A 157 -19.59 -17.77 -13.35
N VAL A 158 -19.29 -16.49 -13.52
CA VAL A 158 -18.71 -15.95 -14.77
C VAL A 158 -17.25 -16.40 -14.89
N LEU A 159 -16.47 -16.28 -13.82
CA LEU A 159 -15.07 -16.68 -13.80
C LEU A 159 -14.89 -18.19 -14.00
N ALA A 160 -15.75 -19.01 -13.40
CA ALA A 160 -15.77 -20.47 -13.53
C ALA A 160 -15.98 -20.96 -14.98
N LYS A 161 -16.60 -20.13 -15.83
CA LYS A 161 -16.86 -20.44 -17.25
C LYS A 161 -15.74 -19.99 -18.17
N CYS A 162 -14.71 -19.32 -17.65
CA CYS A 162 -13.60 -18.85 -18.45
C CYS A 162 -12.71 -20.03 -18.90
N PRO A 163 -12.09 -19.97 -20.09
CA PRO A 163 -11.24 -21.06 -20.58
C PRO A 163 -10.06 -21.38 -19.65
N PRO A 164 -9.62 -22.65 -19.53
CA PRO A 164 -8.40 -22.99 -18.80
C PRO A 164 -7.18 -22.17 -19.28
N GLY A 165 -6.38 -21.68 -18.33
CA GLY A 165 -5.22 -20.83 -18.62
C GLY A 165 -5.53 -19.36 -18.93
N SER A 166 -6.81 -18.97 -18.92
CA SER A 166 -7.23 -17.57 -18.99
C SER A 166 -7.12 -16.85 -17.65
N LEU A 167 -7.09 -15.52 -17.66
CA LEU A 167 -7.08 -14.69 -16.46
C LEU A 167 -8.26 -15.00 -15.53
N GLY A 168 -9.46 -15.12 -16.10
CA GLY A 168 -10.67 -15.41 -15.32
C GLY A 168 -10.61 -16.78 -14.65
N ALA A 169 -10.08 -17.80 -15.33
CA ALA A 169 -9.89 -19.13 -14.75
C ALA A 169 -8.82 -19.13 -13.65
N THR A 170 -7.69 -18.43 -13.86
CA THR A 170 -6.65 -18.26 -12.82
C THR A 170 -7.20 -17.56 -11.59
N PHE A 171 -7.96 -16.48 -11.78
CA PHE A 171 -8.55 -15.74 -10.66
C PHE A 171 -9.60 -16.57 -9.92
N HIS A 172 -10.46 -17.30 -10.64
CA HIS A 172 -11.39 -18.25 -10.03
C HIS A 172 -10.66 -19.29 -9.14
N SER A 173 -9.61 -19.92 -9.66
CA SER A 173 -8.83 -20.90 -8.91
C SER A 173 -8.20 -20.30 -7.66
N LEU A 174 -7.60 -19.10 -7.75
CA LEU A 174 -7.04 -18.42 -6.58
C LEU A 174 -8.07 -18.28 -5.45
N ILE A 175 -9.27 -17.80 -5.79
CA ILE A 175 -10.34 -17.56 -4.82
C ILE A 175 -10.85 -18.88 -4.22
N VAL A 176 -11.17 -19.87 -5.05
CA VAL A 176 -11.74 -21.14 -4.60
C VAL A 176 -10.74 -21.99 -3.83
N ASP A 177 -9.49 -22.09 -4.30
CA ASP A 177 -8.48 -22.98 -3.72
C ASP A 177 -8.00 -22.49 -2.35
N ASN A 178 -8.04 -21.17 -2.10
CA ASN A 178 -7.69 -20.58 -0.80
C ASN A 178 -8.91 -20.32 0.10
N GLY A 179 -10.13 -20.60 -0.37
CA GLY A 179 -11.35 -20.32 0.37
C GLY A 179 -11.57 -18.82 0.63
N PHE A 180 -11.09 -17.97 -0.29
CA PHE A 180 -11.27 -16.53 -0.20
C PHE A 180 -12.64 -16.12 -0.72
N ASP A 181 -13.04 -14.89 -0.35
CA ASP A 181 -14.12 -14.18 -1.01
C ASP A 181 -13.56 -13.37 -2.19
N LEU A 182 -14.41 -13.06 -3.19
CA LEU A 182 -14.00 -12.19 -4.31
C LEU A 182 -13.59 -10.78 -3.89
N GLU A 183 -13.92 -10.40 -2.65
CA GLU A 183 -13.54 -9.15 -2.04
C GLU A 183 -12.91 -9.43 -0.69
N VAL A 184 -11.76 -8.81 -0.42
CA VAL A 184 -10.98 -9.04 0.80
C VAL A 184 -11.79 -8.73 2.08
N LEU A 185 -12.75 -7.80 1.98
CA LEU A 185 -13.69 -7.44 3.04
C LEU A 185 -15.07 -7.16 2.45
N ASP A 186 -16.13 -7.36 3.24
CA ASP A 186 -17.49 -7.01 2.84
C ASP A 186 -17.65 -5.47 2.76
N ARG A 187 -17.71 -4.95 1.52
CA ARG A 187 -17.89 -3.52 1.25
C ARG A 187 -19.19 -2.93 1.83
N ALA A 188 -20.25 -3.74 1.96
CA ALA A 188 -21.54 -3.30 2.47
C ALA A 188 -21.50 -3.21 4.01
N ALA A 189 -20.87 -4.18 4.66
CA ALA A 189 -20.61 -4.14 6.10
C ALA A 189 -19.75 -2.93 6.50
N LEU A 190 -18.77 -2.57 5.65
CA LEU A 190 -17.95 -1.37 5.82
C LEU A 190 -18.65 -0.07 5.43
N GLY A 191 -19.83 -0.13 4.80
CA GLY A 191 -20.57 1.05 4.33
C GLY A 191 -19.78 1.90 3.34
N LEU A 192 -19.00 1.27 2.44
CA LEU A 192 -18.14 2.00 1.50
C LEU A 192 -18.95 2.91 0.56
N ASP A 193 -20.20 2.55 0.26
CA ASP A 193 -21.14 3.36 -0.51
C ASP A 193 -21.54 4.69 0.17
N LYS A 194 -21.26 4.83 1.47
CA LYS A 194 -21.53 6.04 2.26
C LYS A 194 -20.31 6.95 2.39
N LEU A 195 -19.15 6.52 1.92
CA LEU A 195 -17.95 7.36 1.92
C LEU A 195 -18.10 8.50 0.89
N PRO A 196 -17.46 9.66 1.10
CA PRO A 196 -17.49 10.72 0.12
C PRO A 196 -16.69 10.34 -1.13
N PRO A 197 -17.14 10.73 -2.34
CA PRO A 197 -16.33 10.58 -3.55
C PRO A 197 -14.96 11.26 -3.43
N PRO A 198 -13.88 10.66 -3.97
CA PRO A 198 -13.83 9.39 -4.71
C PRO A 198 -13.65 8.13 -3.83
N LEU A 199 -13.68 8.26 -2.49
CA LEU A 199 -13.27 7.20 -1.57
C LEU A 199 -14.23 6.01 -1.55
N ASP A 200 -15.50 6.25 -1.87
CA ASP A 200 -16.51 5.21 -2.09
C ASP A 200 -16.08 4.25 -3.22
N TYR A 201 -15.86 4.79 -4.41
CA TYR A 201 -15.43 4.04 -5.58
C TYR A 201 -14.07 3.38 -5.35
N LEU A 202 -13.09 4.14 -4.86
CA LEU A 202 -11.72 3.68 -4.71
C LEU A 202 -11.64 2.46 -3.81
N ASN A 203 -12.17 2.56 -2.58
CA ASN A 203 -12.09 1.45 -1.63
C ASN A 203 -12.88 0.24 -2.14
N ALA A 204 -14.05 0.45 -2.75
CA ALA A 204 -14.87 -0.63 -3.29
C ALA A 204 -14.17 -1.35 -4.46
N ARG A 205 -13.50 -0.61 -5.36
CA ARG A 205 -12.74 -1.18 -6.48
C ARG A 205 -11.47 -1.88 -6.00
N ILE A 206 -10.84 -1.36 -4.96
CA ILE A 206 -9.63 -1.95 -4.38
C ILE A 206 -9.92 -3.29 -3.74
N LEU A 207 -10.96 -3.39 -2.90
CA LEU A 207 -11.36 -4.67 -2.31
C LEU A 207 -11.69 -5.71 -3.39
N GLN A 208 -12.30 -5.28 -4.50
CA GLN A 208 -12.66 -6.14 -5.63
C GLN A 208 -11.47 -6.65 -6.46
N CYS A 209 -10.42 -5.85 -6.57
CA CYS A 209 -9.34 -6.10 -7.52
C CYS A 209 -8.01 -6.44 -6.85
N HIS A 210 -7.91 -6.44 -5.52
CA HIS A 210 -6.66 -6.72 -4.81
C HIS A 210 -6.01 -8.03 -5.24
N ASP A 211 -6.71 -9.15 -5.11
CA ASP A 211 -6.21 -10.48 -5.51
C ASP A 211 -5.99 -10.61 -7.02
N LEU A 212 -6.75 -9.85 -7.81
CA LEU A 212 -6.53 -9.76 -9.24
C LEU A 212 -5.23 -9.02 -9.58
N TRP A 213 -4.89 -7.97 -8.83
CA TRP A 213 -3.65 -7.23 -9.01
C TRP A 213 -2.44 -8.05 -8.58
N HIS A 214 -2.56 -8.94 -7.59
CA HIS A 214 -1.55 -9.96 -7.31
C HIS A 214 -1.21 -10.75 -8.57
N ILE A 215 -2.22 -11.36 -9.19
CA ILE A 215 -2.05 -12.16 -10.42
C ILE A 215 -1.46 -11.31 -11.56
N VAL A 216 -2.07 -10.17 -11.88
CA VAL A 216 -1.71 -9.40 -13.09
C VAL A 216 -0.34 -8.75 -12.94
N ALA A 217 -0.04 -8.15 -11.79
CA ALA A 217 1.23 -7.47 -11.54
C ALA A 217 2.35 -8.41 -11.09
N GLY A 218 2.07 -9.69 -10.83
CA GLY A 218 3.08 -10.72 -10.57
C GLY A 218 3.55 -10.77 -9.12
N TYR A 219 2.63 -10.57 -8.18
CA TYR A 219 2.84 -10.78 -6.76
C TYR A 219 2.18 -12.10 -6.33
N GLU A 220 2.93 -12.93 -5.61
CA GLU A 220 2.39 -14.07 -4.85
C GLU A 220 1.63 -13.59 -3.59
N THR A 221 0.68 -14.39 -3.09
CA THR A 221 -0.08 -14.13 -1.85
C THR A 221 0.68 -14.59 -0.60
N THR A 222 1.90 -14.07 -0.41
CA THR A 222 2.77 -14.34 0.76
C THR A 222 2.93 -13.09 1.62
N ALA A 223 3.33 -13.26 2.88
CA ALA A 223 3.44 -12.14 3.83
C ALA A 223 4.37 -11.01 3.35
N LEU A 224 5.49 -11.35 2.71
CA LEU A 224 6.41 -10.35 2.15
C LEU A 224 5.79 -9.63 0.94
N HIS A 225 5.06 -10.35 0.10
CA HIS A 225 4.44 -9.77 -1.08
C HIS A 225 3.16 -8.98 -0.76
N GLU A 226 2.49 -9.23 0.36
CA GLU A 226 1.43 -8.34 0.86
C GLU A 226 1.96 -6.93 1.21
N VAL A 227 3.18 -6.87 1.76
CA VAL A 227 3.89 -5.60 1.96
C VAL A 227 4.24 -4.97 0.62
N ALA A 228 4.73 -5.76 -0.33
CA ALA A 228 5.11 -5.28 -1.65
C ALA A 228 3.89 -4.72 -2.43
N ILE A 229 2.79 -5.47 -2.52
CA ILE A 229 1.60 -5.05 -3.25
C ILE A 229 0.95 -3.82 -2.60
N SER A 230 1.04 -3.66 -1.28
CA SER A 230 0.61 -2.42 -0.62
C SER A 230 1.34 -1.20 -1.17
N ALA A 231 2.66 -1.29 -1.39
CA ALA A 231 3.43 -0.21 -2.00
C ALA A 231 3.06 0.01 -3.47
N PHE A 232 2.79 -1.06 -4.22
CA PHE A 232 2.30 -0.99 -5.60
C PHE A 232 0.95 -0.28 -5.70
N GLN A 233 0.00 -0.62 -4.83
CA GLN A 233 -1.34 -0.02 -4.77
C GLN A 233 -1.27 1.47 -4.39
N LEU A 234 -0.41 1.82 -3.42
CA LEU A 234 -0.16 3.22 -3.06
C LEU A 234 0.41 4.02 -4.25
N ALA A 235 1.30 3.41 -5.04
CA ALA A 235 1.88 4.01 -6.23
C ALA A 235 0.90 4.16 -7.40
N GLN A 236 -0.07 3.26 -7.52
CA GLN A 236 -1.04 3.25 -8.62
C GLN A 236 -2.20 4.23 -8.42
N PHE A 237 -2.71 4.36 -7.19
CA PHE A 237 -3.95 5.10 -6.94
C PHE A 237 -4.05 5.75 -5.54
N GLY A 238 -2.91 5.93 -4.85
CA GLY A 238 -2.88 6.69 -3.60
C GLY A 238 -3.71 6.06 -2.46
N HIS A 239 -3.75 4.73 -2.40
CA HIS A 239 -4.56 4.01 -1.43
C HIS A 239 -4.17 4.32 0.02
N HIS A 240 -5.05 5.00 0.75
CA HIS A 240 -4.78 5.44 2.11
C HIS A 240 -4.46 4.31 3.08
N TYR A 241 -5.23 3.21 3.03
CA TYR A 241 -4.96 2.04 3.86
C TYR A 241 -3.56 1.50 3.61
N SER A 242 -3.11 1.40 2.35
CA SER A 242 -1.74 0.97 2.05
C SER A 242 -0.69 1.92 2.63
N SER A 243 -0.94 3.24 2.62
CA SER A 243 -0.05 4.21 3.28
C SER A 243 0.05 3.97 4.79
N MET A 244 -1.09 3.77 5.44
CA MET A 244 -1.17 3.47 6.87
C MET A 244 -0.47 2.16 7.22
N PHE A 245 -0.74 1.11 6.44
CA PHE A 245 -0.17 -0.23 6.62
C PHE A 245 1.35 -0.20 6.48
N LEU A 246 1.89 0.41 5.41
CA LEU A 246 3.33 0.50 5.20
C LEU A 246 4.04 1.32 6.29
N GLY A 247 3.44 2.43 6.72
CA GLY A 247 3.95 3.23 7.83
C GLY A 247 4.02 2.39 9.11
N MET A 248 2.92 1.73 9.48
CA MET A 248 2.83 0.88 10.67
C MET A 248 3.82 -0.29 10.63
N VAL A 249 3.86 -1.03 9.53
CA VAL A 249 4.79 -2.16 9.35
C VAL A 249 6.23 -1.71 9.50
N LEU A 250 6.60 -0.57 8.88
CA LEU A 250 7.96 -0.05 9.01
C LEU A 250 8.25 0.46 10.43
N THR A 251 7.27 1.06 11.11
CA THR A 251 7.40 1.45 12.52
C THR A 251 7.66 0.23 13.40
N ARG A 252 6.89 -0.85 13.25
CA ARG A 252 7.11 -2.10 13.99
C ARG A 252 8.53 -2.62 13.79
N VAL A 253 8.97 -2.72 12.53
CA VAL A 253 10.35 -3.15 12.20
C VAL A 253 11.37 -2.22 12.84
N ALA A 254 11.17 -0.90 12.80
CA ALA A 254 12.11 0.06 13.36
C ALA A 254 12.28 -0.03 14.88
N PHE A 255 11.22 -0.42 15.60
CA PHE A 255 11.22 -0.55 17.06
C PHE A 255 11.68 -1.94 17.53
N GLU A 256 11.23 -3.00 16.86
CA GLU A 256 11.46 -4.37 17.32
C GLU A 256 12.69 -5.05 16.68
N ARG A 257 12.88 -4.84 15.38
CA ARG A 257 13.85 -5.58 14.53
C ARG A 257 14.45 -4.67 13.45
N PRO A 258 15.20 -3.62 13.82
CA PRO A 258 15.68 -2.63 12.84
C PRO A 258 16.55 -3.24 11.73
N GLU A 259 17.20 -4.38 11.97
CA GLU A 259 17.90 -5.18 10.96
C GLU A 259 16.98 -5.64 9.81
N GLY A 260 15.68 -5.84 10.07
CA GLY A 260 14.67 -6.19 9.07
C GLY A 260 14.48 -5.11 8.00
N GLY A 261 14.90 -3.87 8.26
CA GLY A 261 14.93 -2.80 7.25
C GLY A 261 15.73 -3.15 6.00
N ALA A 262 16.74 -4.03 6.12
CA ALA A 262 17.53 -4.51 4.99
C ALA A 262 16.73 -5.39 4.00
N ILE A 263 15.61 -5.97 4.44
CA ILE A 263 14.66 -6.73 3.59
C ILE A 263 13.50 -5.84 3.18
N MET A 264 12.94 -5.10 4.13
CA MET A 264 11.69 -4.34 3.94
C MET A 264 11.85 -3.18 2.97
N LEU A 265 12.93 -2.39 3.08
CA LEU A 265 13.11 -1.21 2.24
C LEU A 265 13.32 -1.54 0.77
N PRO A 266 14.18 -2.50 0.37
CA PRO A 266 14.27 -2.89 -1.03
C PRO A 266 12.92 -3.32 -1.58
N VAL A 267 12.17 -4.18 -0.86
CA VAL A 267 10.86 -4.70 -1.31
C VAL A 267 9.82 -3.59 -1.49
N ILE A 268 9.67 -2.72 -0.49
CA ILE A 268 8.69 -1.62 -0.55
C ILE A 268 9.03 -0.66 -1.68
N LEU A 269 10.31 -0.27 -1.82
CA LEU A 269 10.73 0.75 -2.78
C LEU A 269 10.79 0.21 -4.21
N SER A 270 11.16 -1.05 -4.43
CA SER A 270 11.04 -1.67 -5.74
C SER A 270 9.59 -1.86 -6.15
N ALA A 271 8.70 -2.22 -5.23
CA ALA A 271 7.27 -2.35 -5.54
C ALA A 271 6.58 -1.00 -5.77
N TRP A 272 6.97 0.04 -5.02
CA TRP A 272 6.57 1.43 -5.30
C TRP A 272 6.99 1.83 -6.72
N THR A 273 8.26 1.62 -7.07
CA THR A 273 8.81 1.95 -8.40
C THR A 273 8.10 1.16 -9.49
N HIS A 274 7.85 -0.13 -9.26
CA HIS A 274 7.06 -0.97 -10.15
C HIS A 274 5.64 -0.41 -10.38
N GLY A 275 4.95 -0.03 -9.31
CA GLY A 275 3.64 0.62 -9.39
C GLY A 275 3.69 1.93 -10.16
N ARG A 276 4.69 2.79 -9.93
CA ARG A 276 4.82 4.05 -10.67
C ARG A 276 5.11 3.86 -12.16
N ARG A 277 5.81 2.79 -12.55
CA ARG A 277 6.13 2.44 -13.94
C ARG A 277 5.03 1.63 -14.64
N THR A 278 4.07 1.08 -13.89
CA THR A 278 2.97 0.27 -14.44
C THR A 278 1.84 1.15 -14.97
N PRO A 279 1.31 0.90 -16.18
CA PRO A 279 0.13 1.60 -16.66
C PRO A 279 -1.06 1.46 -15.69
N PRO A 280 -1.92 2.49 -15.53
CA PRO A 280 -2.98 2.47 -14.52
C PRO A 280 -3.92 1.28 -14.63
N LEU A 281 -3.99 0.47 -13.56
CA LEU A 281 -4.82 -0.73 -13.52
C LEU A 281 -6.23 -0.50 -12.97
N LEU A 282 -6.45 0.59 -12.23
CA LEU A 282 -7.75 0.93 -11.66
C LEU A 282 -8.90 1.05 -12.70
N PRO A 283 -8.71 1.68 -13.89
CA PRO A 283 -9.78 1.86 -14.87
C PRO A 283 -10.01 0.65 -15.79
N VAL A 284 -9.27 -0.45 -15.63
CA VAL A 284 -9.31 -1.59 -16.55
C VAL A 284 -10.69 -2.26 -16.55
N ASN A 285 -11.23 -2.51 -17.74
CA ASN A 285 -12.42 -3.34 -17.96
C ASN A 285 -12.01 -4.83 -17.92
N TRP A 286 -11.97 -5.39 -16.72
CA TRP A 286 -11.52 -6.75 -16.47
C TRP A 286 -12.41 -7.80 -17.13
N GLU A 287 -13.72 -7.56 -17.14
CA GLU A 287 -14.72 -8.42 -17.79
C GLU A 287 -14.45 -8.61 -19.29
N GLY A 288 -13.89 -7.58 -19.94
CA GLY A 288 -13.47 -7.64 -21.35
C GLY A 288 -12.20 -8.46 -21.61
N VAL A 289 -11.48 -8.89 -20.57
CA VAL A 289 -10.21 -9.63 -20.70
C VAL A 289 -10.18 -10.96 -19.95
N TRP A 290 -11.25 -11.33 -19.21
CA TRP A 290 -11.33 -12.61 -18.50
C TRP A 290 -10.97 -13.84 -19.31
N ASN A 291 -11.44 -13.93 -20.55
CA ASN A 291 -11.22 -15.10 -21.39
C ASN A 291 -9.84 -15.16 -22.05
N LYS A 292 -8.98 -14.17 -21.83
CA LYS A 292 -7.65 -14.08 -22.44
C LYS A 292 -6.59 -14.74 -21.55
N PRO A 293 -5.56 -15.38 -22.12
CA PRO A 293 -4.39 -15.83 -21.37
C PRO A 293 -3.75 -14.68 -20.58
N LEU A 294 -3.28 -14.94 -19.37
CA LEU A 294 -2.65 -13.92 -18.51
C LEU A 294 -1.49 -13.19 -19.20
N ALA A 295 -0.67 -13.90 -19.97
CA ALA A 295 0.42 -13.31 -20.73
C ALA A 295 -0.08 -12.26 -21.75
N ASP A 296 -1.16 -12.57 -22.47
CA ASP A 296 -1.76 -11.66 -23.45
C ASP A 296 -2.38 -10.45 -22.76
N VAL A 297 -2.99 -10.64 -21.58
CA VAL A 297 -3.52 -9.53 -20.78
C VAL A 297 -2.40 -8.58 -20.34
N ARG A 298 -1.28 -9.13 -19.84
CA ARG A 298 -0.10 -8.33 -19.46
C ARG A 298 0.45 -7.54 -20.65
N VAL A 299 0.58 -8.16 -21.82
CA VAL A 299 0.99 -7.47 -23.06
C VAL A 299 0.01 -6.36 -23.43
N GLN A 300 -1.30 -6.66 -23.42
CA GLN A 300 -2.34 -5.69 -23.76
C GLN A 300 -2.36 -4.48 -22.82
N LEU A 301 -2.11 -4.71 -21.52
CA LEU A 301 -2.10 -3.66 -20.50
C LEU A 301 -0.73 -3.00 -20.32
N GLY A 302 0.32 -3.49 -20.98
CA GLY A 302 1.69 -3.00 -20.80
C GLY A 302 2.28 -3.29 -19.42
N VAL A 303 1.86 -4.38 -18.77
CA VAL A 303 2.30 -4.77 -17.42
C VAL A 303 3.48 -5.73 -17.52
N THR A 304 4.59 -5.37 -16.90
CA THR A 304 5.71 -6.28 -16.64
C THR A 304 5.49 -6.90 -15.25
N PRO A 305 5.67 -8.22 -15.06
CA PRO A 305 5.59 -8.82 -13.72
C PRO A 305 6.62 -8.24 -12.76
N TYR A 306 6.25 -8.15 -11.49
CA TYR A 306 7.13 -7.68 -10.42
C TYR A 306 8.36 -8.58 -10.28
N ALA A 307 9.54 -7.97 -10.35
CA ALA A 307 10.80 -8.64 -10.07
C ALA A 307 11.19 -8.37 -8.61
N SER A 308 10.76 -9.26 -7.71
CA SER A 308 11.05 -9.12 -6.27
C SER A 308 12.56 -9.23 -5.99
N PRO A 309 13.12 -8.38 -5.11
CA PRO A 309 14.54 -8.47 -4.72
C PRO A 309 14.85 -9.69 -3.83
N PHE A 310 13.83 -10.38 -3.32
CA PHE A 310 13.94 -11.57 -2.47
C PHE A 310 12.91 -12.64 -2.89
N PRO A 311 13.08 -13.91 -2.47
CA PRO A 311 12.04 -14.93 -2.62
C PRO A 311 10.72 -14.46 -2.00
N ALA A 312 9.61 -14.74 -2.68
CA ALA A 312 8.28 -14.30 -2.25
C ALA A 312 7.93 -14.80 -0.84
N ASP A 313 8.29 -16.04 -0.55
CA ASP A 313 7.98 -16.78 0.67
C ASP A 313 9.10 -16.68 1.73
N LEU A 314 9.97 -15.66 1.65
CA LEU A 314 11.13 -15.52 2.55
C LEU A 314 10.71 -15.54 4.04
N PHE A 315 9.60 -14.89 4.40
CA PHE A 315 9.17 -14.85 5.80
C PHE A 315 8.65 -16.20 6.28
N GLU A 316 7.92 -16.91 5.44
CA GLU A 316 7.45 -18.27 5.67
C GLU A 316 8.64 -19.22 5.83
N GLN A 317 9.67 -19.11 4.97
CA GLN A 317 10.90 -19.89 5.07
C GLN A 317 11.64 -19.62 6.39
N LEU A 318 11.77 -18.35 6.80
CA LEU A 318 12.41 -17.97 8.05
C LEU A 318 11.62 -18.48 9.27
N SER A 319 10.29 -18.42 9.22
CA SER A 319 9.44 -18.92 10.30
C SER A 319 9.47 -20.44 10.41
N ALA A 320 9.60 -21.17 9.29
CA ALA A 320 9.70 -22.63 9.30
C ALA A 320 11.06 -23.13 9.82
N ALA A 321 12.09 -22.28 9.79
CA ALA A 321 13.45 -22.59 10.24
C ALA A 321 13.73 -22.20 11.71
N ALA A 322 12.83 -21.45 12.35
CA ALA A 322 12.93 -20.97 13.73
C ALA A 322 12.32 -21.95 14.74
#